data_AF-A0A5T3RGQ7-F1
#
_entry.id   AF-A0A5T3RGQ7-F1
#
_cell.length_a   1.000
_cell.length_b   1.000
_cell.length_c   1.000
_cell.angle_alpha   90.00
_cell.angle_beta   90.00
_cell.angle_gamma   90.00
#
_symmetry.space_group_name_H-M   'P 1'
#
loop_
_entity.id
_entity.type
_entity.pdbx_description
1 polymer ?
#
loop_
_entity_poly.entity_id
_entity_poly.type
_entity_poly.pdbx_seq_one_letter_code
_entity_poly.pdbx_strand_id
1 'polypeptide(L)'
;MTQVQTQRVVRLDGSSQLVEVPDPAPAVIGAPTANDYGGVKLGATIVAPAAMTATADTASSASDVAGLLTDHNDLVSKYNALLTDTTALRTTLAAVLAQLKAKTIPV
;
A
#
# COMPACT_ATOMS: atom_id res chain seq x y z
N MET A 1 -29.81 2.75 -20.84
CA MET A 1 -30.91 1.77 -20.99
C MET A 1 -31.25 1.28 -19.60
N THR A 2 -32.49 1.49 -19.13
CA THR A 2 -32.96 1.01 -17.82
C THR A 2 -33.14 -0.49 -17.88
N GLN A 3 -32.53 -1.24 -16.96
CA GLN A 3 -32.72 -2.67 -16.84
C GLN A 3 -34.13 -2.92 -16.26
N VAL A 4 -34.87 -3.86 -16.84
CA VAL A 4 -36.24 -4.20 -16.42
C VAL A 4 -36.19 -5.62 -15.85
N GLN A 5 -36.72 -5.80 -14.64
CA GLN A 5 -36.77 -7.10 -13.98
C GLN A 5 -38.21 -7.62 -13.94
N THR A 6 -38.39 -8.90 -14.24
CA THR A 6 -39.69 -9.57 -14.16
C THR A 6 -39.89 -10.11 -12.74
N GLN A 7 -40.86 -9.58 -12.01
CA GLN A 7 -41.22 -10.05 -10.68
C GLN A 7 -42.53 -10.82 -10.70
N ARG A 8 -42.62 -11.90 -9.92
CA ARG A 8 -43.89 -12.60 -9.68
C ARG A 8 -44.54 -12.02 -8.43
N VAL A 9 -45.60 -11.25 -8.60
CA VAL A 9 -46.40 -10.71 -7.50
C VAL A 9 -47.66 -11.55 -7.31
N VAL A 10 -48.01 -11.80 -6.05
CA VAL A 10 -49.26 -12.46 -5.67
C VAL A 10 -50.29 -11.36 -5.43
N ARG A 11 -51.38 -11.39 -6.19
CA ARG A 11 -52.50 -10.47 -6.01
C ARG A 11 -53.26 -10.80 -4.73
N LEU A 12 -54.04 -9.84 -4.23
CA LEU A 12 -54.84 -10.01 -3.02
C LEU A 12 -55.93 -11.11 -3.16
N ASP A 13 -56.27 -11.49 -4.40
CA ASP A 13 -57.15 -12.61 -4.73
C ASP A 13 -56.44 -13.98 -4.79
N GLY A 14 -55.13 -14.02 -4.49
CA GLY A 14 -54.29 -15.22 -4.50
C GLY A 14 -53.73 -15.61 -5.88
N SER A 15 -54.08 -14.90 -6.95
CA SER A 15 -53.55 -15.18 -8.29
C SER A 15 -52.13 -14.62 -8.48
N SER A 16 -51.26 -15.34 -9.18
CA SER A 16 -49.90 -14.88 -9.49
C SER A 16 -49.87 -14.14 -10.82
N GLN A 17 -49.22 -12.97 -10.84
CA GLN A 17 -48.99 -12.18 -12.05
C GLN A 17 -47.49 -11.92 -12.24
N LEU A 18 -47.01 -11.99 -13.48
CA LEU A 18 -45.69 -11.48 -13.85
C LEU A 18 -45.83 -9.98 -14.16
N VAL A 19 -45.04 -9.16 -13.47
CA VAL A 19 -45.01 -7.71 -13.65
C VAL A 19 -43.57 -7.29 -13.95
N GLU A 20 -43.41 -6.44 -14.95
CA GLU A 20 -42.15 -5.78 -15.26
C GLU A 20 -41.98 -4.57 -14.33
N VAL A 21 -40.93 -4.62 -13.51
CA VAL A 21 -40.59 -3.53 -12.58
C VAL A 21 -39.25 -2.96 -13.02
N PRO A 22 -39.10 -1.63 -13.12
CA PRO A 22 -37.79 -1.01 -13.32
C PRO A 22 -36.83 -1.47 -12.22
N ASP A 23 -35.63 -1.89 -12.60
CA ASP A 23 -34.61 -2.24 -11.63
C ASP A 23 -34.14 -0.96 -10.91
N PRO A 24 -34.15 -0.89 -9.57
CA PRO A 24 -33.53 0.23 -8.86
C PRO A 24 -32.08 0.39 -9.32
N ALA A 25 -31.65 1.65 -9.49
CA ALA A 25 -30.28 1.94 -9.87
C ALA A 25 -29.30 1.30 -8.86
N PRO A 26 -28.14 0.79 -9.30
CA PRO A 26 -27.12 0.26 -8.40
C PRO A 26 -26.80 1.27 -7.30
N ALA A 27 -26.67 0.79 -6.06
CA ALA A 27 -26.26 1.64 -4.95
C ALA A 27 -24.86 2.20 -5.21
N VAL A 28 -24.77 3.52 -5.39
CA VAL A 28 -23.50 4.21 -5.55
C VAL A 28 -22.92 4.46 -4.17
N ILE A 29 -21.85 3.75 -3.81
CA ILE A 29 -21.11 4.03 -2.57
C ILE A 29 -20.24 5.27 -2.84
N GLY A 30 -20.53 6.36 -2.13
CA GLY A 30 -19.76 7.59 -2.20
C GLY A 30 -18.33 7.44 -1.65
N ALA A 31 -17.47 8.40 -1.97
CA ALA A 31 -16.16 8.49 -1.33
C ALA A 31 -16.32 8.79 0.17
N PRO A 32 -15.45 8.24 1.04
CA PRO A 32 -15.48 8.56 2.46
C PRO A 32 -15.12 10.03 2.69
N THR A 33 -15.79 10.66 3.65
CA THR A 33 -15.45 12.00 4.14
C THR A 33 -14.93 11.88 5.58
N ALA A 34 -14.53 13.00 6.18
CA ALA A 34 -14.15 13.01 7.59
C ALA A 34 -15.32 12.64 8.53
N ASN A 35 -16.56 12.83 8.07
CA ASN A 35 -17.76 12.69 8.89
C ASN A 35 -18.71 11.59 8.40
N ASP A 36 -18.49 11.03 7.19
CA ASP A 36 -19.38 10.07 6.56
C ASP A 36 -18.62 8.83 6.06
N TYR A 37 -19.21 7.67 6.28
CA TYR A 37 -18.70 6.40 5.79
C TYR A 37 -18.85 6.31 4.26
N GLY A 38 -17.82 5.78 3.59
CA GLY A 38 -17.79 5.59 2.14
C GLY A 38 -16.76 4.54 1.72
N GLY A 39 -16.70 4.25 0.42
CA GLY A 39 -15.84 3.20 -0.14
C GLY A 39 -14.40 3.66 -0.32
N VAL A 40 -13.44 2.90 0.22
CA VAL A 40 -12.01 3.12 -0.02
C VAL A 40 -11.50 2.23 -1.14
N LYS A 41 -10.64 2.77 -2.02
CA LYS A 41 -9.92 1.95 -2.99
C LYS A 41 -8.88 1.08 -2.28
N LEU A 42 -8.76 -0.18 -2.70
CA LEU A 42 -7.69 -1.07 -2.25
C LEU A 42 -6.34 -0.48 -2.68
N GLY A 43 -5.40 -0.37 -1.73
CA GLY A 43 -4.05 0.10 -2.02
C GLY A 43 -3.27 -0.95 -2.83
N ALA A 44 -2.27 -0.50 -3.60
CA ALA A 44 -1.32 -1.41 -4.21
C ALA A 44 -0.49 -2.10 -3.11
N THR A 45 -0.04 -3.34 -3.38
CA THR A 45 0.88 -4.04 -2.47
C THR A 45 2.19 -3.26 -2.38
N ILE A 46 2.62 -2.94 -1.15
CA ILE A 46 3.94 -2.34 -0.89
C ILE A 46 4.86 -3.48 -0.51
N VAL A 47 5.93 -3.67 -1.29
CA VAL A 47 6.98 -4.64 -0.97
C VAL A 47 7.74 -4.13 0.25
N ALA A 48 7.92 -5.00 1.26
CA ALA A 48 8.71 -4.67 2.43
C ALA A 48 10.16 -4.37 2.03
N PRO A 49 10.82 -3.38 2.68
CA PRO A 49 12.23 -3.15 2.45
C PRO A 49 13.05 -4.39 2.84
N ALA A 50 14.17 -4.61 2.16
CA ALA A 50 15.13 -5.64 2.56
C ALA A 50 15.69 -5.33 3.97
N ALA A 51 16.10 -6.38 4.69
CA ALA A 51 16.76 -6.21 5.97
C ALA A 51 18.07 -5.42 5.82
N MET A 52 18.36 -4.54 6.78
CA MET A 52 19.65 -3.85 6.83
C MET A 52 20.77 -4.86 7.03
N THR A 53 21.86 -4.68 6.28
CA THR A 53 23.04 -5.53 6.31
C THR A 53 24.22 -4.86 7.00
N ALA A 54 24.17 -3.54 7.19
CA ALA A 54 25.17 -2.79 7.94
C ALA A 54 25.21 -3.25 9.41
N THR A 55 26.41 -3.53 9.89
CA THR A 55 26.67 -3.91 11.28
C THR A 55 27.24 -2.74 12.07
N ALA A 56 27.11 -2.80 13.40
CA ALA A 56 27.74 -1.83 14.28
C ALA A 56 29.27 -1.87 14.13
N ASP A 57 29.88 -0.70 14.21
CA ASP A 57 31.33 -0.60 14.24
C ASP A 57 31.89 -0.90 15.64
N THR A 58 33.14 -1.34 15.68
CA THR A 58 33.87 -1.63 16.93
C THR A 58 35.07 -0.70 17.00
N ALA A 59 35.30 -0.11 18.18
CA ALA A 59 36.47 0.74 18.39
C ALA A 59 37.76 -0.03 18.12
N SER A 60 38.66 0.59 17.35
CA SER A 60 39.98 0.04 17.05
C SER A 60 40.81 -0.12 18.32
N SER A 61 41.50 -1.25 18.43
CA SER A 61 42.53 -1.52 19.45
C SER A 61 43.91 -1.72 18.83
N ALA A 62 44.07 -1.37 17.55
CA ALA A 62 45.31 -1.54 16.83
C ALA A 62 46.44 -0.71 17.46
N SER A 63 47.59 -1.36 17.68
CA SER A 63 48.82 -0.73 18.18
C SER A 63 49.85 -0.48 17.08
N ASP A 64 49.56 -0.91 15.85
CA ASP A 64 50.40 -0.73 14.67
C ASP A 64 49.59 -0.31 13.43
N VAL A 65 50.31 0.06 12.37
CA VAL A 65 49.72 0.55 11.12
C VAL A 65 48.99 -0.56 10.36
N ALA A 66 49.46 -1.81 10.46
CA ALA A 66 48.84 -2.94 9.78
C ALA A 66 47.46 -3.26 10.36
N GLY A 67 47.34 -3.23 11.69
CA GLY A 67 46.07 -3.33 12.40
C GLY A 67 45.14 -2.16 12.06
N LEU A 68 45.64 -0.92 12.07
CA LEU A 68 44.84 0.25 11.71
C LEU A 68 44.31 0.18 10.27
N LEU A 69 45.12 -0.32 9.33
CA LEU A 69 44.70 -0.52 7.95
C LEU A 69 43.60 -1.58 7.83
N THR A 70 43.70 -2.65 8.64
CA THR A 70 42.68 -3.70 8.71
C THR A 70 41.34 -3.12 9.21
N ASP A 71 41.38 -2.40 10.33
CA ASP A 71 40.20 -1.77 10.93
C ASP A 71 39.59 -0.71 9.99
N HIS A 72 40.42 0.05 9.28
CA HIS A 72 39.95 1.02 8.30
C HIS A 72 39.23 0.36 7.12
N ASN A 73 39.77 -0.73 6.57
CA ASN A 73 39.14 -1.46 5.47
C ASN A 73 37.80 -2.09 5.89
N ASP A 74 37.69 -2.55 7.14
CA ASP A 74 36.44 -3.03 7.73
C ASP A 74 35.41 -1.91 7.87
N LEU A 75 35.81 -0.74 8.38
CA LEU A 75 34.95 0.45 8.47
C LEU A 75 34.44 0.90 7.09
N VAL A 76 35.31 0.91 6.07
CA VAL A 76 34.92 1.23 4.68
C VAL A 76 33.88 0.23 4.16
N SER A 77 34.04 -1.05 4.48
CA SER A 77 33.08 -2.09 4.08
C SER A 77 31.71 -1.90 4.76
N LYS A 78 31.69 -1.63 6.07
CA LYS A 78 30.46 -1.31 6.82
C LYS A 78 29.77 -0.04 6.30
N TYR A 79 30.55 0.99 5.96
CA TYR A 79 30.03 2.21 5.36
C TYR A 79 29.34 1.95 4.02
N ASN A 80 29.96 1.14 3.15
CA ASN A 80 29.37 0.79 1.86
C ASN A 80 28.06 -0.03 2.02
N ALA A 81 27.99 -0.90 3.03
CA ALA A 81 26.75 -1.60 3.38
C ALA A 81 25.67 -0.60 3.83
N LEU A 82 25.99 0.34 4.72
CA LEU A 82 25.06 1.36 5.19
C LEU A 82 24.55 2.27 4.07
N LEU A 83 25.43 2.64 3.14
CA LEU A 83 25.07 3.42 1.96
C LEU A 83 24.07 2.67 1.06
N THR A 84 24.28 1.38 0.89
CA THR A 84 23.39 0.49 0.12
C THR A 84 22.03 0.39 0.80
N ASP A 85 22.01 0.09 2.10
CA ASP A 85 20.79 -0.03 2.90
C ASP A 85 19.98 1.28 2.87
N THR A 86 20.64 2.42 3.02
CA THR A 86 19.99 3.74 2.97
C THR A 86 19.37 4.04 1.60
N THR A 87 20.04 3.61 0.53
CA THR A 87 19.52 3.77 -0.84
C THR A 87 18.29 2.89 -1.09
N ALA A 88 18.28 1.67 -0.56
CA ALA A 88 17.12 0.80 -0.60
C ALA A 88 15.95 1.42 0.19
N LEU A 89 16.18 1.91 1.41
CA LEU A 89 15.16 2.55 2.24
C LEU A 89 14.54 3.78 1.54
N ARG A 90 15.37 4.64 0.96
CA ARG A 90 14.92 5.80 0.19
C ARG A 90 14.02 5.40 -0.98
N THR A 91 14.37 4.35 -1.70
CA THR A 91 13.55 3.81 -2.80
C THR A 91 12.19 3.33 -2.30
N THR A 92 12.16 2.56 -1.20
CA THR A 92 10.91 2.11 -0.58
C THR A 92 10.05 3.28 -0.13
N LEU A 93 10.63 4.30 0.53
CA LEU A 93 9.90 5.49 0.95
C LEU A 93 9.32 6.28 -0.22
N ALA A 94 10.07 6.42 -1.31
CA ALA A 94 9.56 7.06 -2.53
C ALA A 94 8.37 6.30 -3.12
N ALA A 95 8.42 4.96 -3.14
CA ALA A 95 7.32 4.12 -3.59
C ALA A 95 6.08 4.26 -2.70
N VAL A 96 6.25 4.26 -1.36
CA VAL A 96 5.17 4.51 -0.40
C VAL A 96 4.53 5.87 -0.63
N LEU A 97 5.34 6.92 -0.79
CA LEU A 97 4.83 8.28 -1.03
C LEU A 97 4.06 8.37 -2.36
N ALA A 98 4.56 7.74 -3.42
CA ALA A 98 3.87 7.71 -4.70
C ALA A 98 2.50 7.02 -4.59
N GLN A 99 2.42 5.91 -3.86
CA GLN A 99 1.15 5.22 -3.63
C GLN A 99 0.18 6.05 -2.79
N LEU A 100 0.65 6.73 -1.74
CA LEU A 100 -0.20 7.62 -0.94
C LEU A 100 -0.77 8.77 -1.79
N LYS A 101 0.05 9.36 -2.68
CA LYS A 101 -0.39 10.40 -3.61
C LYS A 101 -1.36 9.89 -4.68
N ALA A 102 -1.17 8.68 -5.19
CA ALA A 102 -2.11 8.06 -6.11
C ALA A 102 -3.46 7.73 -5.44
N LYS A 103 -3.45 7.56 -4.11
CA LYS A 103 -4.64 7.26 -3.30
C LYS A 103 -5.38 8.52 -2.83
N THR A 104 -4.73 9.69 -2.80
CA THR A 104 -5.42 10.98 -2.70
C THR A 104 -6.19 11.24 -3.99
N ILE A 105 -7.50 11.11 -3.88
CA ILE A 105 -8.53 11.27 -4.92
C ILE A 105 -8.29 12.57 -5.70
N PRO A 106 -8.24 12.57 -7.05
CA PRO A 106 -8.37 13.82 -7.80
C PRO A 106 -9.75 14.41 -7.48
N VAL A 107 -9.75 15.63 -6.95
CA VAL A 107 -10.95 16.45 -6.77
C VAL A 107 -11.67 16.69 -8.08
#